data_AF-A0A4V3JY24-F1
#
_entry.id   AF-A0A4V3JY24-F1
#
_cell.length_a   1.000
_cell.length_b   1.000
_cell.length_c   1.000
_cell.angle_alpha   90.00
_cell.angle_beta   90.00
_cell.angle_gamma   90.00
#
_symmetry.space_group_name_H-M   'P 1'
#
loop_
_entity.id
_entity.type
_entity.pdbx_description
1 polymer ?
#
loop_
_entity_poly.entity_id
_entity_poly.type
_entity_poly.pdbx_seq_one_letter_code
_entity_poly.pdbx_strand_id
1 'polypeptide(L)'
;MKTSNLEKSLFSATRVFTTVGILFFLIVTIIATVVFFTSGKDTYVSYEEVKQSLAPATSDAQPKIEDTLPGINIPDNIKETFTGDNLSILYGWLNPLDDEKKQDFLNNLSKVITKAKDNNEDPTDIINRYKELKYPKFASSEFEKYFEKVLKAVYISLAVFSFIIAILLCLILVLLAIERNTRNESE
;
A
#
# COMPACT_ATOMS: atom_id res chain seq x y z
N MET A 1 -12.60 60.38 -0.37
CA MET A 1 -13.95 60.01 0.14
C MET A 1 -13.84 58.99 1.29
N LYS A 2 -14.70 58.98 2.34
CA LYS A 2 -14.62 58.00 3.46
C LYS A 2 -15.03 56.61 2.96
N THR A 3 -14.06 55.72 2.76
CA THR A 3 -14.34 54.29 2.52
C THR A 3 -15.21 53.75 3.65
N SER A 4 -16.35 53.16 3.29
CA SER A 4 -17.28 52.54 4.22
C SER A 4 -16.53 51.53 5.09
N ASN A 5 -16.78 51.51 6.40
CA ASN A 5 -16.15 50.56 7.32
C ASN A 5 -16.37 49.09 6.89
N LEU A 6 -17.45 48.82 6.13
CA LEU A 6 -17.73 47.52 5.54
C LEU A 6 -16.70 47.13 4.47
N GLU A 7 -16.31 48.03 3.57
CA GLU A 7 -15.31 47.73 2.54
C GLU A 7 -13.96 47.37 3.16
N LYS A 8 -13.51 48.13 4.16
CA LYS A 8 -12.26 47.84 4.88
C LYS A 8 -12.31 46.51 5.61
N SER A 9 -13.45 46.18 6.23
CA SER A 9 -13.66 44.91 6.91
C SER A 9 -13.66 43.73 5.94
N LEU A 10 -14.33 43.86 4.79
CA LEU A 10 -14.38 42.83 3.76
C LEU A 10 -12.98 42.57 3.19
N PHE A 11 -12.23 43.63 2.90
CA PHE A 11 -10.87 43.53 2.37
C PHE A 11 -9.89 42.86 3.35
N SER A 12 -10.00 43.22 4.64
CA SER A 12 -9.19 42.59 5.69
C SER A 12 -9.55 41.12 5.86
N ALA A 13 -10.84 40.78 5.83
CA ALA A 13 -11.30 39.40 5.93
C ALA A 13 -10.80 38.53 4.76
N THR A 14 -10.91 39.02 3.52
CA THR A 14 -10.42 38.31 2.33
C THR A 14 -8.91 38.08 2.39
N ARG A 15 -8.14 39.08 2.85
CA ARG A 15 -6.68 38.94 2.98
C ARG A 15 -6.30 37.88 4.03
N VAL A 16 -6.97 37.87 5.18
CA VAL A 16 -6.75 36.86 6.22
C VAL A 16 -7.12 35.48 5.71
N PHE A 17 -8.28 35.34 5.06
CA PHE A 17 -8.74 34.08 4.50
C PHE A 17 -7.78 33.52 3.45
N THR A 18 -7.29 34.38 2.53
CA THR A 18 -6.29 33.96 1.54
C THR A 18 -4.98 33.52 2.17
N THR A 19 -4.49 34.26 3.17
CA THR A 19 -3.23 33.92 3.85
C THR A 19 -3.32 32.57 4.56
N VAL A 20 -4.44 32.31 5.25
CA VAL A 20 -4.70 31.02 5.90
C VAL A 20 -4.85 29.90 4.86
N GLY A 21 -5.53 30.17 3.74
CA GLY A 21 -5.70 29.21 2.64
C GLY A 21 -4.36 28.78 2.02
N ILE A 22 -3.44 29.72 1.77
CA ILE A 22 -2.11 29.43 1.23
C ILE A 22 -1.28 28.61 2.23
N LEU A 23 -1.34 28.95 3.53
CA LEU A 23 -0.65 28.19 4.57
C LEU A 23 -1.16 26.74 4.64
N PHE A 24 -2.47 26.55 4.57
CA PHE A 24 -3.08 25.22 4.53
C PHE A 24 -2.62 24.41 3.31
N PHE A 25 -2.58 25.05 2.13
CA PHE A 25 -2.09 24.41 0.91
C PHE A 25 -0.64 23.91 1.04
N LEU A 26 0.25 24.71 1.64
CA LEU A 26 1.64 24.30 1.87
C LEU A 26 1.73 23.06 2.77
N ILE A 27 0.95 23.03 3.86
CA ILE A 27 0.93 21.89 4.79
C ILE A 27 0.48 20.61 4.07
N VAL A 28 -0.61 20.67 3.32
CA VAL A 28 -1.14 19.53 2.57
C VAL A 28 -0.12 19.01 1.55
N THR A 29 0.57 19.91 0.85
CA THR A 29 1.55 19.56 -0.17
C THR A 29 2.78 18.87 0.42
N ILE A 30 3.24 19.33 1.60
CA ILE A 30 4.37 18.70 2.31
C ILE A 30 3.99 17.27 2.73
N ILE A 31 2.81 17.10 3.34
CA ILE A 31 2.33 15.78 3.77
C ILE A 31 2.20 14.82 2.58
N ALA A 32 1.58 15.26 1.48
CA ALA A 32 1.42 14.45 0.28
C ALA A 32 2.78 14.01 -0.30
N THR A 33 3.77 14.90 -0.28
CA THR A 33 5.14 14.60 -0.76
C THR A 33 5.81 13.55 0.12
N VAL A 34 5.74 13.69 1.45
CA VAL A 34 6.33 12.72 2.39
C VAL A 34 5.70 11.33 2.22
N VAL A 35 4.37 11.24 2.11
CA VAL A 35 3.68 9.96 1.86
C VAL A 35 4.11 9.35 0.53
N PHE A 36 4.25 10.16 -0.52
CA PHE A 36 4.69 9.67 -1.84
C PHE A 36 6.07 9.01 -1.81
N PHE A 37 7.00 9.53 -1.00
CA PHE A 37 8.39 9.05 -0.91
C PHE A 37 8.65 8.00 0.17
N THR A 38 7.73 7.77 1.13
CA THR A 38 7.95 6.84 2.26
C THR A 38 7.21 5.51 2.17
N SER A 39 6.35 5.30 1.16
CA SER A 39 5.66 4.02 0.93
C SER A 39 6.59 2.97 0.30
N GLY A 40 7.33 2.28 1.17
CA GLY A 40 7.99 1.02 0.86
C GLY A 40 8.47 0.36 2.14
N LYS A 41 7.75 -0.67 2.63
CA LYS A 41 8.21 -1.47 3.79
C LYS A 41 8.02 -2.97 3.62
N ASP A 42 9.03 -3.67 4.13
CA ASP A 42 9.37 -5.08 3.98
C ASP A 42 8.28 -6.07 4.41
N THR A 43 8.06 -7.07 3.54
CA THR A 43 7.17 -8.22 3.73
C THR A 43 7.87 -9.42 4.38
N TYR A 44 8.85 -9.18 5.26
CA TYR A 44 9.64 -10.25 5.88
C TYR A 44 8.95 -10.82 7.12
N VAL A 45 8.90 -12.15 7.21
CA VAL A 45 8.33 -12.90 8.34
C VAL A 45 9.44 -13.72 8.97
N SER A 46 9.63 -13.56 10.28
CA SER A 46 10.70 -14.23 11.02
C SER A 46 10.26 -15.59 11.56
N TYR A 47 11.24 -16.47 11.75
CA TYR A 47 11.08 -17.84 12.25
C TYR A 47 10.46 -17.93 13.65
N GLU A 48 10.67 -16.90 14.49
CA GLU A 48 10.16 -16.86 15.86
C GLU A 48 8.63 -16.71 15.92
N GLU A 49 8.00 -16.05 14.94
CA GLU A 49 6.54 -15.94 14.85
C GLU A 49 5.86 -17.28 14.54
N VAL A 50 6.58 -18.20 13.88
CA VAL A 50 6.04 -19.52 13.48
C VAL A 50 5.95 -20.45 14.69
N LYS A 51 6.98 -20.41 15.55
CA LYS A 51 7.15 -21.32 16.70
C LYS A 51 6.08 -21.13 17.79
N GLN A 52 5.50 -19.94 17.90
CA GLN A 52 4.58 -19.58 18.97
C GLN A 52 3.16 -20.16 18.84
N SER A 53 2.88 -20.94 17.79
CA SER A 53 1.51 -21.14 17.34
C SER A 53 1.09 -22.60 17.06
N LEU A 54 1.89 -23.60 17.46
CA LEU A 54 1.59 -25.02 17.20
C LEU A 54 0.55 -25.62 18.17
N ALA A 55 -0.59 -26.04 17.62
CA ALA A 55 -1.44 -27.14 18.09
C ALA A 55 -2.01 -27.89 16.84
N PRO A 56 -2.18 -29.23 16.86
CA PRO A 56 -2.35 -30.02 15.62
C PRO A 56 -3.82 -30.34 15.28
N ALA A 57 -4.14 -30.47 13.98
CA ALA A 57 -5.33 -31.17 13.47
C ALA A 57 -5.14 -31.74 12.03
N THR A 58 -5.79 -32.87 11.75
CA THR A 58 -5.56 -33.90 10.69
C THR A 58 -6.59 -33.96 9.54
N SER A 59 -6.15 -34.47 8.35
CA SER A 59 -6.86 -35.19 7.23
C SER A 59 -7.95 -34.48 6.36
N ASP A 60 -8.28 -34.76 5.07
CA ASP A 60 -8.01 -35.80 4.03
C ASP A 60 -8.33 -35.32 2.55
N ALA A 61 -7.64 -35.89 1.52
CA ALA A 61 -7.93 -36.23 0.07
C ALA A 61 -8.66 -35.31 -0.97
N GLN A 62 -8.60 -35.44 -2.34
CA GLN A 62 -7.60 -35.61 -3.46
C GLN A 62 -8.34 -35.48 -4.85
N PRO A 63 -7.73 -35.00 -5.99
CA PRO A 63 -7.31 -35.87 -7.14
C PRO A 63 -6.02 -35.41 -7.92
N LYS A 64 -5.57 -36.21 -8.93
CA LYS A 64 -4.32 -36.13 -9.77
C LYS A 64 -4.53 -35.62 -11.22
N ILE A 65 -3.54 -35.51 -12.13
CA ILE A 65 -2.30 -34.72 -12.36
C ILE A 65 -2.12 -34.83 -13.89
N GLU A 66 -2.09 -33.71 -14.63
CA GLU A 66 -1.42 -33.55 -15.94
C GLU A 66 -1.83 -32.17 -16.50
N ASP A 67 -1.22 -31.10 -16.00
CA ASP A 67 -0.98 -29.88 -16.78
C ASP A 67 -0.03 -28.97 -16.01
N THR A 68 1.22 -29.02 -16.46
CA THR A 68 2.41 -28.43 -15.85
C THR A 68 2.30 -26.90 -15.84
N LEU A 69 2.40 -26.26 -14.66
CA LEU A 69 2.46 -24.80 -14.50
C LEU A 69 3.49 -24.18 -15.46
N PRO A 70 3.08 -23.55 -16.57
CA PRO A 70 4.02 -22.99 -17.52
C PRO A 70 4.60 -21.68 -16.96
N GLY A 71 5.92 -21.58 -16.88
CA GLY A 71 6.62 -20.33 -16.53
C GLY A 71 7.03 -20.17 -15.07
N ILE A 72 6.84 -21.17 -14.21
CA ILE A 72 7.19 -21.11 -12.77
C ILE A 72 8.40 -22.00 -12.49
N ASN A 73 9.45 -21.44 -11.88
CA ASN A 73 10.63 -22.18 -11.51
C ASN A 73 10.43 -22.83 -10.14
N ILE A 74 10.30 -24.16 -10.12
CA ILE A 74 10.17 -24.94 -8.89
C ILE A 74 11.58 -25.31 -8.37
N PRO A 75 11.96 -24.86 -7.15
CA PRO A 75 13.22 -25.22 -6.52
C PRO A 75 13.38 -26.74 -6.32
N ASP A 76 14.60 -27.25 -6.46
CA ASP A 76 14.86 -28.70 -6.48
C ASP A 76 14.53 -29.39 -5.15
N ASN A 77 14.79 -28.73 -4.02
CA ASN A 77 14.42 -29.24 -2.71
C ASN A 77 12.89 -29.38 -2.52
N ILE A 78 12.08 -28.59 -3.23
CA ILE A 78 10.62 -28.74 -3.24
C ILE A 78 10.23 -29.96 -4.08
N LYS A 79 10.89 -30.20 -5.22
CA LYS A 79 10.66 -31.40 -6.05
C LYS A 79 10.99 -32.70 -5.29
N GLU A 80 12.04 -32.66 -4.47
CA GLU A 80 12.42 -33.80 -3.62
C GLU A 80 11.43 -34.04 -2.47
N THR A 81 10.88 -32.97 -1.91
CA THR A 81 9.99 -33.05 -0.74
C THR A 81 8.54 -33.37 -1.11
N PHE A 82 8.05 -32.83 -2.22
CA PHE A 82 6.68 -33.05 -2.70
C PHE A 82 6.67 -34.04 -3.86
N THR A 83 6.54 -35.32 -3.55
CA THR A 83 6.41 -36.40 -4.53
C THR A 83 5.05 -37.08 -4.43
N GLY A 84 4.59 -37.69 -5.52
CA GLY A 84 3.33 -38.45 -5.57
C GLY A 84 2.11 -37.62 -5.13
N ASP A 85 1.38 -38.11 -4.13
CA ASP A 85 0.13 -37.50 -3.66
C ASP A 85 0.34 -36.15 -2.95
N ASN A 86 1.53 -35.91 -2.38
CA ASN A 86 1.87 -34.63 -1.75
C ASN A 86 2.03 -33.50 -2.77
N LEU A 87 2.41 -33.82 -4.01
CA LEU A 87 2.48 -32.85 -5.09
C LEU A 87 1.09 -32.24 -5.35
N SER A 88 0.03 -33.06 -5.36
CA SER A 88 -1.36 -32.57 -5.52
C SER A 88 -1.76 -31.56 -4.45
N ILE A 89 -1.30 -31.75 -3.21
CA ILE A 89 -1.56 -30.83 -2.10
C ILE A 89 -0.89 -29.48 -2.37
N LEU A 90 0.38 -29.48 -2.79
CA LEU A 90 1.11 -28.27 -3.16
C LEU A 90 0.41 -27.54 -4.33
N TYR A 91 -0.08 -28.26 -5.34
CA TYR A 91 -0.87 -27.66 -6.42
C TYR A 91 -2.17 -27.04 -5.90
N GLY A 92 -2.88 -27.71 -5.00
CA GLY A 92 -4.05 -27.14 -4.33
C GLY A 92 -3.73 -25.83 -3.61
N TRP A 93 -2.50 -25.68 -3.10
CA TRP A 93 -2.02 -24.45 -2.47
C TRP A 93 -1.56 -23.38 -3.46
N LEU A 94 -1.23 -23.74 -4.69
CA LEU A 94 -0.76 -22.78 -5.71
C LEU A 94 -1.89 -22.35 -6.66
N ASN A 95 -2.92 -23.17 -6.83
CA ASN A 95 -4.03 -22.94 -7.75
C ASN A 95 -4.74 -21.59 -7.54
N PRO A 96 -5.06 -21.14 -6.30
CA PRO A 96 -5.74 -19.86 -6.11
C PRO A 96 -4.79 -18.64 -6.20
N LEU A 97 -3.49 -18.83 -6.40
CA LEU A 97 -2.49 -17.76 -6.46
C LEU A 97 -2.25 -17.33 -7.92
N ASP A 98 -1.77 -16.11 -8.13
CA ASP A 98 -1.23 -15.64 -9.41
C ASP A 98 0.25 -16.02 -9.54
N ASP A 99 0.82 -15.94 -10.74
CA ASP A 99 2.15 -16.50 -11.01
C ASP A 99 3.27 -15.83 -10.18
N GLU A 100 3.13 -14.55 -9.86
CA GLU A 100 4.04 -13.83 -8.96
C GLU A 100 3.98 -14.38 -7.53
N LYS A 101 2.77 -14.58 -6.96
CA LYS A 101 2.62 -15.15 -5.62
C LYS A 101 2.99 -16.62 -5.58
N LYS A 102 2.75 -17.39 -6.66
CA LYS A 102 3.19 -18.78 -6.75
C LYS A 102 4.72 -18.86 -6.65
N GLN A 103 5.44 -18.00 -7.38
CA GLN A 103 6.90 -17.98 -7.31
C GLN A 103 7.42 -17.52 -5.94
N ASP A 104 6.81 -16.49 -5.33
CA ASP A 104 7.15 -16.06 -3.97
C ASP A 104 6.87 -17.17 -2.93
N PHE A 105 5.72 -17.83 -3.05
CA PHE A 105 5.33 -18.93 -2.17
C PHE A 105 6.34 -20.08 -2.24
N LEU A 106 6.74 -20.49 -3.45
CA LEU A 106 7.72 -21.55 -3.67
C LEU A 106 9.12 -21.17 -3.20
N ASN A 107 9.58 -19.95 -3.49
CA ASN A 107 10.90 -19.49 -3.06
C ASN A 107 11.02 -19.44 -1.53
N ASN A 108 9.96 -19.01 -0.85
CA ASN A 108 9.94 -18.91 0.60
C ASN A 108 9.79 -20.31 1.25
N LEU A 109 8.90 -21.15 0.72
CA LEU A 109 8.77 -22.55 1.13
C LEU A 109 10.10 -23.32 1.01
N SER A 110 10.84 -23.11 -0.07
CA SER A 110 12.16 -23.72 -0.28
C SER A 110 13.13 -23.34 0.84
N LYS A 111 13.18 -22.07 1.24
CA LYS A 111 14.03 -21.61 2.35
C LYS A 111 13.61 -22.20 3.69
N VAL A 112 12.31 -22.33 3.92
CA VAL A 112 11.75 -22.91 5.15
C VAL A 112 12.12 -24.40 5.26
N ILE A 113 12.00 -25.16 4.18
CA ILE A 113 12.38 -26.58 4.12
C ILE A 113 13.88 -26.75 4.36
N THR A 114 14.74 -25.93 3.73
CA THR A 114 16.19 -25.99 3.95
C THR A 114 16.54 -25.74 5.42
N LYS A 115 15.95 -24.71 6.04
CA LYS A 115 16.19 -24.40 7.45
C LYS A 115 15.67 -25.49 8.40
N ALA A 116 14.54 -26.12 8.10
CA ALA A 116 14.03 -27.24 8.89
C ALA A 116 15.01 -28.42 8.87
N LYS A 117 15.52 -28.75 7.67
CA LYS A 117 16.50 -29.81 7.45
C LYS A 117 17.82 -29.52 8.18
N ASP A 118 18.30 -28.29 8.13
CA ASP A 118 19.54 -27.88 8.83
C ASP A 118 19.42 -27.98 10.36
N ASN A 119 18.20 -27.86 10.91
CA ASN A 119 17.92 -27.95 12.35
C ASN A 119 17.47 -29.35 12.80
N ASN A 120 17.46 -30.36 11.92
CA ASN A 120 16.94 -31.71 12.18
C ASN A 120 15.47 -31.74 12.66
N GLU A 121 14.66 -30.79 12.20
CA GLU A 121 13.22 -30.75 12.46
C GLU A 121 12.45 -31.50 11.36
N ASP A 122 11.29 -32.09 11.68
CA ASP A 122 10.45 -32.75 10.69
C ASP A 122 9.85 -31.70 9.72
N PRO A 123 10.21 -31.74 8.43
CA PRO A 123 9.73 -30.75 7.46
C PRO A 123 8.21 -30.82 7.25
N THR A 124 7.53 -31.93 7.53
CA THR A 124 6.11 -32.09 7.21
C THR A 124 5.20 -31.15 8.01
N ASP A 125 5.40 -31.02 9.32
CA ASP A 125 4.61 -30.13 10.17
C ASP A 125 4.86 -28.65 9.84
N ILE A 126 6.12 -28.32 9.55
CA ILE A 126 6.58 -26.97 9.21
C ILE A 126 5.95 -26.51 7.88
N ILE A 127 5.88 -27.41 6.90
CA ILE A 127 5.28 -27.15 5.59
C ILE A 127 3.79 -26.83 5.70
N ASN A 128 3.04 -27.60 6.48
CA ASN A 128 1.61 -27.37 6.69
C ASN A 128 1.38 -26.04 7.40
N ARG A 129 2.19 -25.73 8.43
CA ARG A 129 2.08 -24.47 9.16
C ARG A 129 2.45 -23.26 8.31
N TYR A 130 3.46 -23.40 7.46
CA TYR A 130 3.86 -22.36 6.52
C TYR A 130 2.69 -21.92 5.64
N LYS A 131 1.92 -22.86 5.10
CA LYS A 131 0.73 -22.55 4.28
C LYS A 131 -0.30 -21.72 5.07
N GLU A 132 -0.60 -22.11 6.29
CA GLU A 132 -1.56 -21.40 7.16
C GLU A 132 -1.13 -19.98 7.49
N LEU A 133 0.18 -19.73 7.61
CA LEU A 133 0.72 -18.41 7.92
C LEU A 133 0.89 -17.54 6.68
N LYS A 134 1.22 -18.12 5.53
CA LYS A 134 1.51 -17.38 4.29
C LYS A 134 0.24 -16.92 3.58
N TYR A 135 -0.82 -17.72 3.58
CA TYR A 135 -2.07 -17.41 2.90
C TYR A 135 -2.78 -16.14 3.40
N PRO A 136 -2.97 -15.94 4.72
CA PRO A 136 -3.56 -14.71 5.25
C PRO A 136 -2.75 -13.47 4.91
N LYS A 137 -1.41 -13.60 4.83
CA LYS A 137 -0.51 -12.50 4.45
C LYS A 137 -0.67 -12.07 3.00
N PHE A 138 -1.04 -12.99 2.10
CA PHE A 138 -1.43 -12.61 0.74
C PHE A 138 -2.73 -11.80 0.73
N ALA A 139 -3.75 -12.21 1.47
CA ALA A 139 -5.02 -11.49 1.55
C ALA A 139 -4.88 -10.09 2.19
N SER A 140 -4.09 -9.97 3.26
CA SER A 140 -3.85 -8.68 3.91
C SER A 140 -3.02 -7.73 3.01
N SER A 141 -2.02 -8.27 2.30
CA SER A 141 -1.17 -7.46 1.42
C SER A 141 -1.92 -6.87 0.22
N GLU A 142 -2.97 -7.53 -0.28
CA GLU A 142 -3.80 -6.98 -1.35
C GLU A 142 -4.68 -5.82 -0.85
N PHE A 143 -5.30 -5.99 0.32
CA PHE A 143 -6.09 -4.95 0.94
C PHE A 143 -5.22 -3.73 1.29
N GLU A 144 -4.04 -3.94 1.86
CA GLU A 144 -3.08 -2.88 2.17
C GLU A 144 -2.55 -2.19 0.91
N LYS A 145 -2.19 -2.93 -0.15
CA LYS A 145 -1.79 -2.33 -1.43
C LYS A 145 -2.91 -1.49 -2.06
N TYR A 146 -4.16 -1.95 -1.95
CA TYR A 146 -5.32 -1.19 -2.41
C TYR A 146 -5.51 0.07 -1.56
N PHE A 147 -5.43 -0.06 -0.25
CA PHE A 147 -5.59 1.05 0.70
C PHE A 147 -4.50 2.11 0.53
N GLU A 148 -3.24 1.71 0.33
CA GLU A 148 -2.14 2.64 0.03
C GLU A 148 -2.35 3.37 -1.30
N LYS A 149 -2.81 2.68 -2.34
CA LYS A 149 -3.14 3.33 -3.63
C LYS A 149 -4.27 4.34 -3.48
N VAL A 150 -5.33 3.99 -2.73
CA VAL A 150 -6.45 4.88 -2.46
C VAL A 150 -5.99 6.09 -1.65
N LEU A 151 -5.22 5.89 -0.57
CA LEU A 151 -4.67 6.99 0.22
C LEU A 151 -3.79 7.91 -0.64
N LYS A 152 -2.90 7.35 -1.46
CA LYS A 152 -2.05 8.12 -2.37
C LYS A 152 -2.87 8.93 -3.36
N ALA A 153 -3.93 8.36 -3.95
CA ALA A 153 -4.84 9.06 -4.84
C ALA A 153 -5.60 10.19 -4.14
N VAL A 154 -6.05 9.97 -2.90
CA VAL A 154 -6.71 10.99 -2.07
C VAL A 154 -5.76 12.16 -1.77
N TYR A 155 -4.51 11.89 -1.37
CA TYR A 155 -3.53 12.94 -1.11
C TYR A 155 -3.19 13.75 -2.37
N ILE A 156 -3.01 13.09 -3.52
CA ILE A 156 -2.78 13.77 -4.81
C ILE A 156 -3.98 14.65 -5.18
N SER A 157 -5.21 14.11 -5.07
CA SER A 157 -6.43 14.85 -5.35
C SER A 157 -6.58 16.08 -4.44
N LEU A 158 -6.29 15.93 -3.15
CA LEU A 158 -6.34 17.01 -2.17
C LEU A 158 -5.30 18.10 -2.49
N ALA A 159 -4.09 17.73 -2.90
CA ALA A 159 -3.06 18.67 -3.30
C ALA A 159 -3.46 19.46 -4.55
N VAL A 160 -3.97 18.79 -5.60
CA VAL A 160 -4.45 19.43 -6.83
C VAL A 160 -5.61 20.38 -6.54
N PHE A 161 -6.59 19.94 -5.76
CA PHE A 161 -7.74 20.76 -5.39
C PHE A 161 -7.32 22.00 -4.59
N SER A 162 -6.43 21.83 -3.62
CA SER A 162 -5.93 22.94 -2.83
C SER A 162 -5.06 23.91 -3.65
N PHE A 163 -4.36 23.44 -4.69
CA PHE A 163 -3.64 24.29 -5.63
C PHE A 163 -4.60 25.17 -6.45
N ILE A 164 -5.72 24.61 -6.94
CA ILE A 164 -6.75 25.36 -7.65
C ILE A 164 -7.34 26.46 -6.76
N ILE A 165 -7.65 26.13 -5.49
CA ILE A 165 -8.14 27.13 -4.51
C ILE A 165 -7.11 28.24 -4.30
N ALA A 166 -5.82 27.89 -4.17
CA ALA A 166 -4.77 28.89 -4.01
C ALA A 166 -4.68 29.83 -5.22
N ILE A 167 -4.80 29.32 -6.44
CA ILE A 167 -4.86 30.15 -7.66
C ILE A 167 -6.04 31.10 -7.62
N LEU A 168 -7.24 30.61 -7.29
CA LEU A 168 -8.45 31.45 -7.21
C LEU A 168 -8.30 32.57 -6.18
N LEU A 169 -7.74 32.25 -5.00
CA LEU A 169 -7.50 33.25 -3.97
C LEU A 169 -6.44 34.28 -4.39
N CYS A 170 -5.39 33.86 -5.10
CA CYS A 170 -4.41 34.76 -5.69
C CYS A 170 -5.04 35.68 -6.75
N LEU A 171 -5.90 35.16 -7.62
CA LEU A 171 -6.63 35.97 -8.61
C LEU A 171 -7.53 37.01 -7.94
N ILE A 172 -8.24 36.63 -6.88
CA ILE A 172 -9.06 37.55 -6.08
C ILE A 172 -8.19 38.68 -5.50
N LEU A 173 -7.02 38.36 -4.94
CA LEU A 173 -6.10 39.38 -4.42
C LEU A 173 -5.61 40.34 -5.51
N VAL A 174 -5.30 39.83 -6.71
CA VAL A 174 -4.85 40.65 -7.84
C VAL A 174 -5.96 41.58 -8.30
N LEU A 175 -7.20 41.08 -8.47
CA LEU A 175 -8.35 41.90 -8.88
C LEU A 175 -8.64 43.01 -7.85
N LEU A 176 -8.61 42.66 -6.56
CA LEU A 176 -8.77 43.63 -5.48
C LEU A 176 -7.65 44.68 -5.45
N ALA A 177 -6.42 44.29 -5.77
CA ALA A 177 -5.30 45.23 -5.87
C ALA A 177 -5.46 46.20 -7.05
N ILE A 178 -5.92 45.71 -8.21
CA ILE A 178 -6.19 46.52 -9.40
C ILE A 178 -7.31 47.53 -9.12
N GLU A 179 -8.44 47.06 -8.57
CA GLU A 179 -9.58 47.92 -8.20
C GLU A 179 -9.13 49.05 -7.26
N ARG A 180 -8.30 48.73 -6.27
CA ARG A 180 -7.75 49.73 -5.35
C ARG A 180 -6.88 50.75 -6.08
N ASN A 181 -6.03 50.31 -7.02
CA ASN A 181 -5.11 51.22 -7.70
C ASN A 181 -5.85 52.16 -8.66
N THR A 182 -6.81 51.65 -9.42
CA THR A 182 -7.61 52.45 -10.37
C THR A 182 -8.56 53.43 -9.68
N ARG A 183 -9.09 53.09 -8.49
CA ARG A 183 -9.87 54.04 -7.67
C ARG A 183 -9.02 55.20 -7.13
N ASN A 184 -7.72 54.99 -6.92
CA ASN A 184 -6.83 56.05 -6.43
C ASN A 184 -6.35 56.99 -7.56
N GLU A 185 -6.35 56.55 -8.82
CA GLU A 185 -5.95 57.37 -9.98
C GLU A 185 -7.09 58.25 -10.53
N SER A 186 -8.32 57.99 -10.09
CA SER A 186 -9.54 58.72 -10.52
C SER A 186 -10.03 59.76 -9.49
N GLU A 187 -9.34 59.90 -8.35
CA GLU A 187 -9.43 61.04 -7.41
C GLU A 187 -8.30 62.06 -7.69
#